data_AF-A0A5K1ATX8-F1
#
_entry.id   AF-A0A5K1ATX8-F1
#
_cell.length_a   1.000
_cell.length_b   1.000
_cell.length_c   1.000
_cell.angle_alpha   90.00
_cell.angle_beta   90.00
_cell.angle_gamma   90.00
#
_symmetry.space_group_name_H-M   'P 1'
#
loop_
_entity.id
_entity.type
_entity.pdbx_description
1 polymer ?
#
loop_
_entity_poly.entity_id
_entity_poly.type
_entity_poly.pdbx_seq_one_letter_code
_entity_poly.pdbx_strand_id
1 'polypeptide(L)' 'ETWTIIGEMRSVYCGNFDYDARQSEIERLFSRYGKVDRVDMKS' A
#
# COMPACT_ATOMS: atom_id res chain seq x y z
N GLU A 1 -7.47 -20.69 -20.31
CA GLU A 1 -6.76 -19.42 -20.05
C GLU A 1 -6.33 -19.39 -18.60
N THR A 2 -5.04 -19.62 -18.36
CA THR A 2 -4.51 -19.79 -17.01
C THR A 2 -4.33 -18.40 -16.40
N TRP A 3 -5.28 -17.99 -15.57
CA TRP A 3 -5.12 -16.84 -14.69
C TRP A 3 -4.00 -17.18 -13.72
N THR A 4 -2.78 -16.74 -14.05
CA THR A 4 -1.70 -16.63 -13.08
C THR A 4 -2.25 -15.77 -11.97
N ILE A 5 -2.56 -16.41 -10.84
CA ILE A 5 -2.65 -15.80 -9.52
C ILE A 5 -1.35 -15.02 -9.33
N ILE A 6 -1.33 -13.77 -9.81
CA ILE A 6 -0.40 -12.76 -9.34
C ILE A 6 -0.49 -12.86 -7.81
N GLY A 7 0.59 -13.32 -7.17
CA GLY A 7 0.56 -13.73 -5.77
C GLY A 7 -0.28 -12.75 -4.96
N GLU A 8 -1.40 -13.25 -4.43
CA GLU A 8 -2.55 -12.52 -3.90
C GLU A 8 -2.16 -11.10 -3.45
N MET A 9 -2.35 -10.10 -4.32
CA MET A 9 -2.01 -8.71 -3.99
C MET A 9 -2.96 -8.27 -2.88
N ARG A 10 -2.50 -8.35 -1.64
CA ARG A 10 -3.25 -7.96 -0.46
C ARG A 10 -3.19 -6.44 -0.33
N SER A 11 -4.21 -5.77 -0.86
CA SER A 11 -4.44 -4.36 -0.60
C SER A 11 -4.94 -4.17 0.83
N VAL A 12 -4.41 -3.15 1.51
CA VAL A 12 -4.82 -2.76 2.86
C VAL A 12 -5.29 -1.32 2.80
N TYR A 13 -6.54 -1.07 3.22
CA TYR A 13 -7.05 0.28 3.36
C TYR A 13 -6.71 0.82 4.74
N CYS A 14 -5.95 1.90 4.78
CA CYS A 14 -5.61 2.62 6.01
C CYS A 14 -6.24 4.02 5.93
N GLY A 15 -6.97 4.40 6.98
CA GLY A 15 -7.60 5.72 7.12
C GLY A 15 -7.05 6.49 8.31
N ASN A 16 -7.59 7.70 8.55
CA ASN A 16 -7.20 8.57 9.67
C ASN A 16 -5.71 9.01 9.64
N PHE A 17 -5.13 9.09 8.45
CA PHE A 17 -3.83 9.72 8.28
C PHE A 17 -3.93 11.24 8.50
N ASP A 18 -2.84 11.82 8.99
CA ASP A 18 -2.71 13.27 9.10
C ASP A 18 -2.88 13.93 7.71
N TYR A 19 -3.32 15.18 7.69
CA TYR A 19 -3.50 15.90 6.42
C TYR A 19 -2.19 16.09 5.67
N ASP A 20 -1.05 16.19 6.37
CA ASP A 20 0.28 16.26 5.75
C ASP A 20 0.88 14.87 5.47
N ALA A 21 0.16 13.77 5.72
CA ALA A 21 0.69 12.44 5.46
C ALA A 21 1.00 12.27 3.97
N ARG A 22 2.26 11.96 3.67
CA ARG A 22 2.73 11.74 2.30
C ARG A 22 2.81 10.26 1.98
N GLN A 23 2.69 9.95 0.70
CA GLN A 23 2.86 8.59 0.18
C GLN A 23 4.19 7.96 0.63
N SER A 24 5.29 8.72 0.65
CA SER A 24 6.61 8.24 1.09
C SER A 24 6.64 7.84 2.57
N GLU A 25 5.90 8.52 3.43
CA GLU A 25 5.83 8.17 4.86
C GLU A 25 5.08 6.85 5.05
N ILE A 26 3.99 6.65 4.30
CA ILE A 26 3.23 5.39 4.30
C ILE A 26 4.10 4.25 3.78
N GLU A 27 4.76 4.43 2.63
CA GLU A 27 5.64 3.41 2.05
C GLU A 27 6.76 3.04 3.03
N ARG A 28 7.42 4.02 3.64
CA ARG A 28 8.49 3.79 4.62
C ARG A 28 7.99 3.09 5.89
N LEU A 29 6.79 3.42 6.35
CA LEU A 29 6.16 2.77 7.51
C LEU A 29 5.90 1.28 7.24
N PHE A 30 5.29 0.97 6.08
CA PHE A 30 4.91 -0.39 5.71
C PHE A 30 6.08 -1.23 5.17
N SER A 31 7.11 -0.60 4.63
CA SER A 31 8.35 -1.25 4.18
C SER A 31 9.01 -2.11 5.28
N ARG A 32 8.82 -1.74 6.56
CA ARG A 32 9.30 -2.53 7.70
C ARG A 32 8.57 -3.86 7.89
N TYR A 33 7.36 -3.99 7.39
CA TYR A 33 6.51 -5.17 7.52
C TYR A 33 6.45 -6.00 6.24
N GLY A 34 6.83 -5.42 5.09
CA GLY A 34 6.88 -6.11 3.82
C GLY A 34 7.07 -5.15 2.66
N LYS A 35 7.34 -5.69 1.47
CA LYS A 35 7.47 -4.88 0.25
C LYS A 35 6.12 -4.26 -0.09
N VAL A 36 6.08 -2.94 -0.16
CA VAL A 36 4.95 -2.18 -0.69
C VAL A 36 5.10 -2.11 -2.21
N ASP A 37 4.08 -2.55 -2.94
CA ASP A 37 4.10 -2.50 -4.42
C ASP A 37 3.55 -1.18 -4.96
N ARG A 38 2.45 -0.70 -4.37
CA ARG A 38 1.78 0.56 -4.71
C ARG A 38 1.08 1.16 -3.49
N VAL A 39 1.04 2.48 -3.42
CA VAL A 39 0.25 3.24 -2.45
C VAL A 39 -0.69 4.16 -3.22
N ASP A 40 -2.00 3.98 -3.04
CA ASP A 40 -3.02 4.86 -3.60
C ASP A 40 -3.57 5.75 -2.49
N MET A 41 -3.36 7.07 -2.60
CA MET A 41 -3.95 8.05 -1.69
C MET A 41 -5.12 8.72 -2.38
N LYS A 42 -6.30 8.63 -1.76
CA LYS A 42 -7.44 9.44 -2.19
C LYS A 42 -7.35 10.82 -1.53
N SER A 43 -7.33 11.85 -2.37
CA SER A 43 -7.46 13.27 -1.97
C SER A 43 -8.87 13.61 -1.52
#